data_AF-A0A534UCG5-F1
#
_entry.id   AF-A0A534UCG5-F1
#
_cell.length_a   1.000
_cell.length_b   1.000
_cell.length_c   1.000
_cell.angle_alpha   90.00
_cell.angle_beta   90.00
_cell.angle_gamma   90.00
#
_symmetry.space_group_name_H-M   'P 1'
#
loop_
_entity.id
_entity.type
_entity.pdbx_description
1 polymer ?
#
loop_
_entity_poly.entity_id
_entity_poly.type
_entity_poly.pdbx_seq_one_letter_code
_entity_poly.pdbx_strand_id
1 'polypeptide(L)'
;MQPSENGAFAVALPVFAGPLDLLLSLIQEHKLDIFDIPISFVTDRYLEYMNRAQELNIDLAGEYLLMAATLAHIKSRMLLPREEAAEAIEGEAGPDPRQELVRRLLEYQKYKDAAQRIGARPQLGRDVFLRRAREDLPLAAPEVAYFKPPDLTVYRLIELMARVLAERKIEIPHEVFVERLSIGDRISVITDR
;
A
#
# COMPACT_ATOMS: atom_id res chain seq x y z
N MET A 1 -21.82 28.97 29.86
CA MET A 1 -20.36 28.85 29.73
C MET A 1 -20.10 27.92 28.55
N GLN A 2 -19.81 28.50 27.38
CA GLN A 2 -19.35 27.75 26.21
C GLN A 2 -17.83 27.52 26.32
N PRO A 3 -17.35 26.42 25.75
CA PRO A 3 -16.17 26.43 24.88
C PRO A 3 -16.52 25.82 23.50
N SER A 4 -16.45 26.60 22.41
CA SER A 4 -15.36 26.61 21.40
C SER A 4 -15.09 25.23 20.75
N GLU A 5 -15.61 24.95 19.56
CA GLU A 5 -15.02 25.24 18.23
C GLU A 5 -13.84 24.32 17.89
N ASN A 6 -14.14 23.26 17.12
CA ASN A 6 -13.39 22.69 15.99
C ASN A 6 -13.74 21.20 15.86
N GLY A 7 -14.92 20.94 15.30
CA GLY A 7 -15.22 19.64 14.70
C GLY A 7 -14.28 19.46 13.54
N ALA A 8 -13.14 18.79 13.78
CA ALA A 8 -12.19 18.42 12.77
C ALA A 8 -12.92 17.62 11.68
N PHE A 9 -13.22 18.27 10.56
CA PHE A 9 -13.59 17.58 9.34
C PHE A 9 -12.34 16.84 8.86
N ALA A 10 -12.14 15.62 9.36
CA ALA A 10 -11.11 14.73 8.85
C ALA A 10 -11.58 14.22 7.48
N VAL A 11 -11.28 14.99 6.43
CA VAL A 11 -11.40 14.52 5.06
C VAL A 11 -10.27 13.53 4.83
N ALA A 12 -10.53 12.25 5.06
CA ALA A 12 -9.60 11.17 4.75
C ALA A 12 -9.53 11.02 3.23
N LEU A 13 -8.59 11.72 2.59
CA LEU A 13 -8.20 11.37 1.23
C LEU A 13 -7.54 9.98 1.27
N PRO A 14 -7.84 9.09 0.31
CA PRO A 14 -7.13 7.82 0.18
C PRO A 14 -5.63 8.10 0.10
N VAL A 15 -4.87 7.58 1.07
CA VAL A 15 -3.41 7.66 1.07
C VAL A 15 -2.92 6.69 -0.01
N PHE A 16 -2.65 7.21 -1.20
CA PHE A 16 -2.10 6.43 -2.30
C PHE A 16 -0.62 6.14 -2.08
N ALA A 17 -0.19 4.93 -2.46
CA ALA A 17 1.19 4.51 -2.37
C ALA A 17 2.06 5.00 -3.56
N GLY A 18 1.72 6.16 -4.13
CA GLY A 18 2.43 6.80 -5.24
C GLY A 18 1.53 7.18 -6.43
N PRO A 19 2.11 7.84 -7.46
CA PRO A 19 1.35 8.36 -8.60
C PRO A 19 0.73 7.27 -9.49
N LEU A 20 1.37 6.11 -9.62
CA LEU A 20 0.81 4.98 -10.38
C LEU A 20 -0.43 4.39 -9.70
N ASP A 21 -0.45 4.40 -8.36
CA ASP A 21 -1.58 3.90 -7.58
C ASP A 21 -2.81 4.80 -7.73
N LEU A 22 -2.58 6.13 -7.70
CA LEU A 22 -3.59 7.12 -8.01
C LEU A 22 -4.11 6.98 -9.44
N LEU A 23 -3.24 6.75 -10.42
CA LEU A 23 -3.70 6.54 -11.80
C LEU A 23 -4.53 5.27 -11.94
N LEU A 24 -4.14 4.17 -11.30
CA LEU A 24 -4.94 2.95 -11.30
C LEU A 24 -6.30 3.16 -10.63
N SER A 25 -6.37 3.91 -9.53
CA SER A 25 -7.64 4.17 -8.85
C SER A 25 -8.58 5.00 -9.74
N LEU A 26 -8.07 6.02 -10.43
CA LEU A 26 -8.84 6.83 -11.39
C LEU A 26 -9.35 5.98 -12.58
N ILE A 27 -8.52 5.07 -13.11
CA ILE A 27 -8.91 4.16 -14.19
C ILE A 27 -10.04 3.23 -13.72
N GLN A 28 -9.92 2.68 -12.51
CA GLN A 28 -10.93 1.78 -11.94
C GLN A 28 -12.24 2.50 -11.61
N GLU A 29 -12.18 3.67 -10.98
CA GLU A 29 -13.35 4.48 -10.60
C GLU A 29 -14.19 4.87 -11.82
N HIS A 30 -13.52 5.25 -12.91
CA HIS A 30 -14.17 5.65 -14.15
C HIS A 30 -14.40 4.50 -15.14
N LYS A 31 -14.13 3.24 -14.75
CA LYS A 31 -14.31 2.03 -15.57
C LYS A 31 -13.65 2.13 -16.95
N LEU A 32 -12.46 2.71 -16.99
CA LEU A 32 -11.68 2.89 -18.21
C LEU A 32 -10.92 1.59 -18.54
N ASP A 33 -10.71 1.35 -19.83
CA ASP A 33 -9.80 0.29 -20.27
C ASP A 33 -8.35 0.74 -20.07
N ILE A 34 -7.54 -0.09 -19.43
CA ILE A 34 -6.11 0.15 -19.19
C ILE A 34 -5.29 0.10 -20.49
N PHE A 35 -5.76 -0.59 -21.53
CA PHE A 35 -5.10 -0.63 -22.84
C PHE A 35 -5.45 0.58 -23.71
N ASP A 36 -6.62 1.20 -23.49
CA ASP A 36 -7.11 2.33 -24.26
C ASP A 36 -7.46 3.52 -23.35
N ILE A 37 -6.47 4.00 -22.60
CA ILE A 37 -6.67 5.08 -21.63
C ILE A 37 -6.90 6.42 -22.37
N PRO A 38 -8.00 7.14 -22.10
CA PRO A 38 -8.19 8.51 -22.56
C PRO A 38 -7.28 9.46 -21.79
N ILE A 39 -6.08 9.71 -22.32
CA ILE A 39 -5.04 10.50 -21.64
C ILE A 39 -5.53 11.90 -21.26
N SER A 40 -6.34 12.54 -22.10
CA SER A 40 -6.91 13.86 -21.80
C SER A 40 -7.70 13.86 -20.49
N PHE A 41 -8.64 12.92 -20.37
CA PHE A 41 -9.50 12.76 -19.21
C PHE A 41 -8.70 12.40 -17.95
N VAL A 42 -7.81 11.41 -18.03
CA VAL A 42 -7.04 10.97 -16.87
C VAL A 42 -6.09 12.06 -16.38
N THR A 43 -5.49 12.83 -17.29
CA THR A 43 -4.64 13.98 -16.93
C THR A 43 -5.43 15.03 -16.15
N ASP A 44 -6.64 15.35 -16.61
CA ASP A 44 -7.47 16.38 -15.97
C ASP A 44 -7.90 15.95 -14.56
N ARG A 45 -8.27 14.67 -14.38
CA ARG A 45 -8.60 14.12 -13.06
C ARG A 45 -7.41 14.04 -12.13
N TYR A 46 -6.25 13.66 -12.66
CA TYR A 46 -5.00 13.62 -11.89
C TYR A 46 -4.63 15.01 -11.36
N LEU A 47 -4.73 16.04 -12.21
CA LEU A 47 -4.45 17.43 -11.82
C LEU A 47 -5.49 17.97 -10.82
N GLU A 48 -6.77 17.64 -11.00
CA GLU A 48 -7.84 17.98 -10.04
C GLU A 48 -7.52 17.42 -8.64
N TYR A 49 -7.08 16.16 -8.56
CA TYR A 49 -6.66 15.55 -7.31
C TYR A 49 -5.46 16.26 -6.69
N MET A 50 -4.42 16.56 -7.48
CA MET A 50 -3.23 17.26 -6.96
C MET A 50 -3.55 18.66 -6.43
N ASN A 51 -4.41 19.40 -7.12
CA ASN A 51 -4.80 20.75 -6.69
C ASN A 51 -5.55 20.70 -5.35
N ARG A 52 -6.47 19.75 -5.18
CA ARG A 52 -7.15 19.52 -3.89
C ARG A 52 -6.17 19.12 -2.78
N ALA A 53 -5.18 18.29 -3.09
CA ALA A 53 -4.15 17.91 -2.12
C ALA A 53 -3.28 19.11 -1.69
N GLN A 54 -2.97 20.04 -2.62
CA GLN A 54 -2.26 21.29 -2.31
C GLN A 54 -3.07 22.22 -1.42
N GLU A 55 -4.37 22.38 -1.70
CA GLU A 55 -5.27 23.22 -0.88
C GLU A 55 -5.33 22.76 0.58
N LEU A 56 -5.13 21.46 0.82
CA LEU A 56 -5.08 20.86 2.16
C LEU A 56 -3.69 20.91 2.81
N ASN A 57 -2.73 21.65 2.24
CA ASN A 57 -1.33 21.76 2.69
C ASN A 57 -0.60 20.40 2.82
N ILE A 58 -0.91 19.44 1.97
CA ILE A 58 -0.21 18.14 1.95
C ILE A 58 1.11 18.32 1.18
N ASP A 59 2.22 17.88 1.77
CA ASP A 59 3.51 17.80 1.09
C ASP A 59 3.42 16.87 -0.12
N LEU A 60 3.36 17.45 -1.31
CA LEU A 60 3.40 16.70 -2.56
C LEU A 60 4.81 16.20 -2.81
N ALA A 61 4.95 14.88 -2.89
CA ALA A 61 6.22 14.26 -3.28
C ALA A 61 6.56 14.60 -4.74
N GLY A 62 7.85 14.77 -5.04
CA GLY A 62 8.34 15.11 -6.39
C GLY A 62 7.93 14.12 -7.49
N GLU A 63 7.67 12.86 -7.12
CA GLU A 63 7.17 11.82 -8.02
C GLU A 63 5.80 12.18 -8.64
N TYR A 64 4.93 12.86 -7.88
CA TYR A 64 3.62 13.26 -8.37
C TYR A 64 3.72 14.37 -9.41
N LEU A 65 4.64 15.33 -9.21
CA LEU A 65 4.91 16.40 -10.17
C LEU A 65 5.54 15.85 -11.45
N LEU A 66 6.47 14.89 -11.32
CA LEU A 66 7.05 14.19 -12.46
C LEU A 66 5.97 13.50 -13.30
N MET A 67 5.02 12.82 -12.64
CA MET A 67 3.91 12.18 -13.35
C MET A 67 2.98 13.19 -14.01
N ALA A 68 2.67 14.32 -13.36
CA ALA A 68 1.88 15.40 -13.96
C ALA A 68 2.53 15.92 -15.26
N ALA A 69 3.84 16.18 -15.23
CA ALA A 69 4.59 16.60 -16.41
C ALA A 69 4.60 15.52 -17.49
N THR A 70 4.73 14.25 -17.11
CA THR A 70 4.69 13.12 -18.03
C THR A 70 3.33 13.02 -18.74
N LEU A 71 2.22 13.12 -18.00
CA LEU A 71 0.87 13.11 -18.55
C LEU A 71 0.62 14.30 -19.48
N ALA A 72 1.05 15.51 -19.09
CA ALA A 72 0.96 16.70 -19.93
C ALA A 72 1.74 16.53 -21.24
N HIS A 73 2.94 15.93 -21.19
CA HIS A 73 3.73 15.62 -22.38
C HIS A 73 3.01 14.64 -23.32
N ILE A 74 2.45 13.54 -22.77
CA ILE A 74 1.70 12.56 -23.55
C ILE A 74 0.44 13.21 -24.15
N LYS A 75 -0.32 13.98 -23.37
CA LYS A 75 -1.52 14.70 -23.82
C LYS A 75 -1.20 15.63 -24.99
N SER A 76 -0.12 16.41 -24.88
CA SER A 76 0.33 17.31 -25.96
C SER A 76 0.67 16.55 -27.25
N ARG A 77 1.48 15.49 -27.15
CA ARG A 77 1.86 14.66 -28.31
C ARG A 77 0.68 13.96 -28.98
N MET A 78 -0.35 13.60 -28.23
CA MET A 78 -1.55 12.95 -28.77
C MET A 78 -2.52 13.92 -29.45
N LEU A 79 -2.53 15.20 -29.04
CA LEU A 79 -3.44 16.21 -29.58
C LEU A 79 -2.85 17.01 -30.74
N LEU A 80 -1.52 17.07 -30.86
CA LEU A 80 -0.85 17.79 -31.94
C LEU A 80 -0.91 17.01 -33.25
N PRO A 81 -1.15 17.69 -34.40
CA PRO A 81 -1.00 17.08 -35.72
C PRO A 81 0.43 16.56 -35.90
N ARG A 82 0.56 15.33 -36.42
CA ARG A 82 1.87 14.83 -36.86
C ARG A 82 2.27 15.61 -38.11
N GLU A 83 3.52 16.06 -38.17
CA GLU A 83 4.04 16.75 -39.35
C GLU A 83 4.04 15.76 -40.54
N GLU A 84 3.01 15.82 -41.38
CA GLU A 84 2.85 15.00 -42.59
C GLU A 84 4.01 15.16 -43.60
N ALA A 85 4.93 16.11 -43.37
CA ALA A 85 6.02 16.42 -44.29
C ALA A 85 7.20 15.43 -44.23
N ALA A 86 7.35 14.61 -43.18
CA ALA A 86 8.46 13.65 -43.06
C ALA A 86 8.04 12.17 -43.12
N GLU A 87 6.76 11.86 -42.90
CA GLU A 87 6.26 10.48 -42.77
C GLU A 87 5.59 9.92 -44.05
N ALA A 88 5.56 10.69 -45.16
CA ALA A 88 5.01 10.20 -46.43
C ALA A 88 5.86 9.09 -47.10
N ILE A 89 7.00 8.70 -46.53
CA ILE A 89 7.89 7.68 -47.12
C ILE A 89 7.75 6.30 -46.46
N GLU A 90 7.33 6.17 -45.20
CA GLU A 90 7.13 4.85 -44.57
C GLU A 90 5.93 4.91 -43.62
N GLY A 91 4.89 4.11 -43.91
CA GLY A 91 3.59 4.09 -43.22
C GLY A 91 3.62 3.58 -41.76
N GLU A 92 4.69 3.80 -41.03
CA GLU A 92 4.80 3.50 -39.62
C GLU A 92 4.54 4.75 -38.79
N ALA A 93 3.27 4.96 -38.47
CA ALA A 93 2.87 5.74 -37.32
C ALA A 93 3.75 5.34 -36.12
N GLY A 94 4.65 6.23 -35.65
CA GLY A 94 5.54 5.94 -34.53
C GLY A 94 4.81 5.38 -33.30
N PRO A 95 5.53 4.68 -32.39
CA PRO A 95 4.94 3.96 -31.27
C PRO A 95 4.01 4.86 -30.46
N ASP A 96 2.88 4.31 -30.04
CA ASP A 96 1.86 5.06 -29.33
C ASP A 96 2.46 5.67 -28.05
N PRO A 97 2.40 7.00 -27.86
CA PRO A 97 3.07 7.70 -26.77
C PRO A 97 2.61 7.26 -25.38
N ARG A 98 1.47 6.56 -25.25
CA ARG A 98 0.99 6.04 -23.96
C ARG A 98 1.53 4.64 -23.60
N GLN A 99 2.18 3.93 -24.53
CA GLN A 99 2.58 2.53 -24.33
C GLN A 99 3.45 2.31 -23.08
N GLU A 100 4.41 3.19 -22.85
CA GLU A 100 5.29 3.10 -21.68
C GLU A 100 4.53 3.29 -20.37
N LEU A 101 3.55 4.21 -20.34
CA LEU A 101 2.70 4.42 -19.16
C LEU A 101 1.84 3.18 -18.88
N VAL A 102 1.19 2.64 -19.93
CA VAL A 102 0.35 1.43 -19.81
C VAL A 102 1.17 0.26 -19.27
N ARG A 103 2.38 0.05 -19.80
CA ARG A 103 3.30 -0.99 -19.33
C ARG A 103 3.59 -0.86 -17.83
N ARG A 104 3.93 0.35 -17.36
CA ARG A 104 4.21 0.62 -15.94
C ARG A 104 2.99 0.39 -15.05
N LEU A 105 1.80 0.79 -15.51
CA LEU A 105 0.55 0.59 -14.78
C LEU A 105 0.23 -0.90 -14.62
N LEU A 106 0.38 -1.70 -15.69
CA LEU A 106 0.20 -3.15 -15.64
C LEU A 106 1.20 -3.84 -14.71
N GLU A 107 2.46 -3.42 -14.76
CA GLU A 107 3.50 -3.95 -13.88
C GLU A 107 3.21 -3.63 -12.41
N TYR A 108 2.85 -2.38 -12.12
CA TYR A 108 2.46 -1.97 -10.77
C TYR A 108 1.21 -2.73 -10.29
N GLN A 109 0.18 -2.87 -11.13
CA GLN A 109 -1.04 -3.63 -10.81
C GLN A 109 -0.70 -5.08 -10.43
N LYS A 110 0.15 -5.74 -11.20
CA LYS A 110 0.60 -7.11 -10.91
C LYS A 110 1.24 -7.23 -9.53
N TYR A 111 2.10 -6.29 -9.15
CA TYR A 111 2.74 -6.28 -7.84
C TYR A 111 1.78 -5.90 -6.72
N LYS A 112 0.85 -4.97 -6.96
CA LYS A 112 -0.23 -4.61 -6.03
C LYS A 112 -1.09 -5.83 -5.71
N ASP A 113 -1.51 -6.59 -6.72
CA ASP A 113 -2.29 -7.81 -6.55
C ASP A 113 -1.51 -8.89 -5.79
N ALA A 114 -0.22 -9.06 -6.11
CA ALA A 114 0.64 -9.99 -5.39
C ALA A 114 0.80 -9.59 -3.92
N ALA A 115 1.00 -8.31 -3.63
CA ALA A 115 1.10 -7.77 -2.27
C ALA A 115 -0.20 -7.99 -1.49
N GLN A 116 -1.36 -7.74 -2.10
CA GLN A 116 -2.66 -8.02 -1.49
C GLN A 116 -2.84 -9.51 -1.18
N ARG A 117 -2.51 -10.40 -2.12
CA ARG A 117 -2.58 -11.86 -1.91
C ARG A 117 -1.67 -12.34 -0.78
N ILE A 118 -0.47 -11.76 -0.66
CA ILE A 118 0.47 -12.07 0.43
C ILE A 118 -0.06 -11.50 1.76
N GLY A 119 -0.56 -10.26 1.76
CA GLY A 119 -1.12 -9.62 2.95
C GLY A 119 -2.36 -10.32 3.50
N ALA A 120 -3.14 -10.98 2.64
CA ALA A 120 -4.29 -11.79 3.02
C ALA A 120 -3.92 -13.15 3.62
N ARG A 121 -2.64 -13.57 3.56
CA ARG A 121 -2.22 -14.82 4.19
C ARG A 121 -2.21 -14.68 5.72
N PRO A 122 -2.52 -15.75 6.46
CA PRO A 122 -2.43 -15.73 7.91
C PRO A 122 -1.01 -15.41 8.36
N GLN A 123 -0.87 -14.40 9.20
CA GLN A 123 0.42 -13.98 9.74
C GLN A 123 0.68 -14.69 11.07
N LEU A 124 1.89 -15.25 11.19
CA LEU A 124 2.35 -15.86 12.43
C LEU A 124 2.46 -14.77 13.52
N GLY A 125 1.86 -15.02 14.68
CA GLY A 125 1.79 -14.08 15.79
C GLY A 125 0.64 -13.07 15.70
N ARG A 126 -0.12 -13.04 14.60
CA ARG A 126 -1.36 -12.24 14.45
C ARG A 126 -2.59 -13.14 14.31
N ASP A 127 -2.59 -14.00 13.30
CA ASP A 127 -3.72 -14.86 12.92
C ASP A 127 -3.48 -16.32 13.31
N VAL A 128 -2.22 -16.77 13.26
CA VAL A 128 -1.81 -18.12 13.64
C VAL A 128 -0.75 -18.02 14.71
N PHE A 129 -0.87 -18.81 15.77
CA PHE A 129 0.10 -18.84 16.86
C PHE A 129 0.79 -20.19 16.88
N LEU A 130 2.12 -20.19 16.95
CA LEU A 130 2.86 -21.41 17.20
C LEU A 130 2.56 -21.89 18.61
N ARG A 131 2.26 -23.17 18.75
CA ARG A 131 2.45 -23.85 20.03
C ARG A 131 3.94 -23.72 20.34
N ARG A 132 4.31 -22.99 21.41
CA ARG A 132 5.68 -23.02 21.93
C ARG A 132 6.08 -24.48 22.00
N ALA A 133 7.25 -24.81 21.46
CA ALA A 133 7.78 -26.17 21.49
C ALA A 133 7.46 -26.78 22.86
N ARG A 134 7.04 -28.04 22.90
CA ARG A 134 7.00 -28.75 24.19
C ARG A 134 8.38 -28.50 24.78
N GLU A 135 8.45 -27.68 25.83
CA GLU A 135 9.56 -27.80 26.75
C GLU A 135 9.45 -29.26 27.16
N ASP A 136 10.41 -30.07 26.73
CA ASP A 136 10.62 -31.40 27.28
C ASP A 136 11.05 -31.17 28.72
N LEU A 137 10.13 -30.64 29.54
CA LEU A 137 10.22 -30.63 30.98
C LEU A 137 10.13 -32.11 31.34
N PRO A 138 11.21 -32.70 31.87
CA PRO A 138 11.11 -34.05 32.37
C PRO A 138 9.95 -34.10 33.37
N LEU A 139 8.92 -34.89 33.07
CA LEU A 139 7.76 -35.11 33.95
C LEU A 139 8.16 -35.81 35.25
N ALA A 140 9.37 -36.36 35.31
CA ALA A 140 9.99 -36.87 36.51
C ALA A 140 10.80 -35.75 37.18
N ALA A 141 10.63 -35.59 38.50
CA ALA A 141 11.55 -34.79 39.30
C ALA A 141 12.98 -35.30 39.04
N PRO A 142 13.88 -34.51 38.45
CA PRO A 142 15.25 -34.97 38.30
C PRO A 142 15.82 -35.16 39.71
N GLU A 143 16.36 -36.34 40.01
CA GLU A 143 17.44 -36.44 41.00
C GLU A 143 18.45 -35.38 40.58
N VAL A 144 18.52 -34.30 41.37
CA VAL A 144 19.18 -33.02 41.10
C VAL A 144 20.24 -33.14 40.00
N ALA A 145 19.78 -33.07 38.75
CA ALA A 145 20.66 -33.07 37.61
C ALA A 145 21.27 -31.69 37.64
N TYR A 146 22.51 -31.59 38.13
CA TYR A 146 23.33 -30.41 37.91
C TYR A 146 23.33 -30.17 36.41
N PHE A 147 22.47 -29.25 35.95
CA PHE A 147 22.57 -28.67 34.63
C PHE A 147 23.98 -28.12 34.58
N LYS A 148 24.90 -28.85 33.94
CA LYS A 148 26.17 -28.27 33.53
C LYS A 148 25.74 -27.06 32.71
N PRO A 149 26.01 -25.82 33.19
CA PRO A 149 25.66 -24.67 32.39
C PRO A 149 26.32 -24.90 31.03
N PRO A 150 25.61 -24.72 29.91
CA PRO A 150 26.26 -24.71 28.61
C PRO A 150 27.44 -23.73 28.72
N ASP A 151 28.54 -24.00 28.02
CA ASP A 151 29.71 -23.13 28.03
C ASP A 151 29.29 -21.75 27.45
N LEU A 152 28.79 -20.89 28.33
CA LEU A 152 28.12 -19.65 27.99
C LEU A 152 29.07 -18.51 28.34
N THR A 153 29.70 -17.97 27.31
CA THR A 153 30.54 -16.78 27.47
C THR A 153 29.65 -15.57 27.73
N VAL A 154 30.14 -14.61 28.53
CA VAL A 154 29.48 -13.30 28.75
C VAL A 154 29.13 -12.62 27.42
N TYR A 155 30.00 -12.76 26.42
CA TYR A 155 29.76 -12.28 25.06
C TYR A 155 28.47 -12.84 24.43
N ARG A 156 28.21 -14.14 24.62
CA ARG A 156 27.00 -14.81 24.11
C ARG A 156 25.74 -14.31 24.82
N LEU A 157 25.84 -13.98 26.11
CA LEU A 157 24.73 -13.39 26.86
C LEU A 157 24.39 -11.98 26.35
N ILE A 158 25.42 -11.16 26.08
CA ILE A 158 25.26 -9.82 25.51
C ILE A 158 24.63 -9.91 24.11
N GLU A 159 25.09 -10.84 23.26
CA GLU A 159 24.55 -11.07 21.92
C GLU A 159 23.06 -11.46 21.97
N LEU A 160 22.70 -12.39 22.85
CA LEU A 160 21.31 -12.82 23.03
C LEU A 160 20.42 -11.68 23.55
N MET A 161 20.91 -10.89 24.51
CA MET A 161 20.20 -9.73 25.01
C MET A 161 19.99 -8.67 23.91
N ALA A 162 21.03 -8.38 23.12
CA ALA A 162 20.94 -7.44 22.01
C ALA A 162 19.92 -7.90 20.96
N ARG A 163 19.87 -9.20 20.66
CA ARG A 163 18.89 -9.79 19.74
C ARG A 163 17.45 -9.62 20.23
N VAL A 164 17.19 -9.92 21.50
CA VAL A 164 15.85 -9.74 22.11
C VAL A 164 15.42 -8.27 22.11
N LEU A 165 16.35 -7.35 22.40
CA LEU A 165 16.07 -5.91 22.38
C LEU A 165 15.83 -5.37 20.96
N ALA A 166 16.49 -5.94 19.94
CA ALA A 166 16.26 -5.59 18.54
C ALA A 166 14.92 -6.13 18.02
N GLU A 167 14.55 -7.37 18.37
CA GLU A 167 13.29 -8.00 17.99
C GLU A 167 12.06 -7.34 18.65
N ARG A 168 12.25 -6.57 19.74
CA ARG A 168 11.18 -5.79 20.40
C ARG A 168 10.71 -4.56 19.65
N LYS A 169 11.35 -4.17 18.55
CA LYS A 169 10.91 -3.02 17.76
C LYS A 169 10.05 -3.49 16.60
N ILE A 170 8.74 -3.40 16.79
CA ILE A 170 7.72 -2.80 15.91
C ILE A 170 6.39 -3.00 16.66
N GLU A 171 6.07 -2.08 17.57
CA GLU A 171 4.68 -1.83 17.95
C GLU A 171 4.14 -0.89 16.88
N ILE A 172 3.50 -1.42 15.84
CA ILE A 172 2.57 -0.59 15.05
C ILE A 172 1.41 -0.36 16.00
N PRO A 173 1.10 0.89 16.41
CA PRO A 173 -0.11 1.16 17.15
C PRO A 173 -1.30 0.82 16.24
N HIS A 174 -1.79 -0.41 16.35
CA HIS A 174 -3.05 -0.80 15.74
C HIS A 174 -4.14 -0.27 16.67
N GLU A 175 -4.60 0.95 16.41
CA GLU A 175 -5.80 1.47 17.05
C GLU A 175 -6.98 0.61 16.60
N VAL A 176 -7.39 -0.32 17.46
CA VAL A 176 -8.60 -1.10 17.26
C VAL A 176 -9.78 -0.17 17.52
N PHE A 177 -10.37 0.36 16.45
CA PHE A 177 -11.67 0.98 16.52
C PHE A 177 -12.70 -0.11 16.82
N VAL A 178 -13.19 -0.13 18.06
CA VAL A 178 -14.29 -1.01 18.44
C VAL A 178 -15.57 -0.41 17.84
N GLU A 179 -15.96 -0.86 16.66
CA GLU A 179 -17.30 -0.60 16.14
C GLU A 179 -18.33 -1.15 17.12
N ARG A 180 -19.15 -0.26 17.70
CA ARG A 180 -20.28 -0.66 18.54
C ARG A 180 -21.42 -1.13 17.64
N LEU A 181 -21.35 -2.37 17.20
CA LEU A 181 -22.49 -3.04 16.56
C LEU A 181 -23.58 -3.31 17.60
N SER A 182 -24.83 -3.02 17.24
CA SER A 182 -25.99 -3.39 18.06
C SER A 182 -26.13 -4.91 18.10
N ILE A 183 -26.66 -5.45 19.21
CA ILE A 183 -26.96 -6.89 19.33
C ILE A 183 -27.86 -7.35 18.18
N GLY A 184 -28.78 -6.49 17.73
CA GLY A 184 -29.66 -6.77 16.58
C GLY A 184 -28.89 -6.97 15.27
N ASP A 185 -27.89 -6.14 15.00
CA ASP A 185 -27.06 -6.22 13.78
C ASP A 185 -26.20 -7.48 13.77
N ARG A 186 -25.82 -7.98 14.96
CA ARG A 186 -25.05 -9.22 15.05
C ARG A 186 -25.91 -10.46 14.81
N ILE A 187 -27.19 -10.41 15.19
CA ILE A 187 -28.14 -11.53 14.99
C ILE A 187 -28.45 -11.71 13.50
N SER A 188 -28.68 -10.62 12.75
CA SER A 188 -28.93 -10.69 11.30
C SER A 188 -27.75 -11.26 10.53
N VAL A 189 -26.52 -10.84 10.86
CA VAL A 189 -25.29 -11.35 10.23
C VAL A 189 -25.07 -12.86 10.45
N ILE A 190 -25.57 -13.40 11.56
CA ILE A 190 -25.43 -14.83 11.87
C ILE A 190 -26.54 -15.68 11.23
N THR A 191 -27.72 -15.10 10.98
CA THR A 191 -28.86 -15.82 10.42
C THR A 191 -28.88 -15.89 8.90
N ASP A 192 -28.10 -15.06 8.21
CA ASP A 192 -27.93 -15.07 6.73
C ASP A 192 -26.73 -15.94 6.25
N ARG A 193 -26.22 -16.83 7.10
CA ARG A 193 -25.27 -17.90 6.72
C ARG A 193 -25.91 -19.27 6.83
#